data_AF-A0A8T3VFR3-F1
#
_entry.id   AF-A0A8T3VFR3-F1
#
_cell.length_a   1.000
_cell.length_b   1.000
_cell.length_c   1.000
_cell.angle_alpha   90.00
_cell.angle_beta   90.00
_cell.angle_gamma   90.00
#
_symmetry.space_group_name_H-M   'P 1'
#
loop_
_entity.id
_entity.type
_entity.pdbx_description
1 polymer ?
#
loop_
_entity_poly.entity_id
_entity_poly.type
_entity_poly.pdbx_seq_one_letter_code
_entity_poly.pdbx_strand_id
1 'polypeptide(L)' 'MKKHTKVQTVAGSLTTTVPAFVRDMFDLKKGDTLEWTIDTKEEKITLTKKE' A
#
# COMPACT_ATOMS: atom_id res chain seq x y z
N MET A 1 14.53 9.73 4.78
CA MET A 1 13.54 9.39 3.72
C MET A 1 12.50 10.48 3.63
N LYS A 2 12.16 10.97 2.43
CA LYS A 2 11.03 11.90 2.25
C LYS A 2 9.72 11.11 2.33
N LYS A 3 8.75 11.60 3.11
CA LYS A 3 7.42 11.01 3.20
C LYS A 3 6.59 11.52 2.01
N HIS A 4 6.04 10.60 1.22
CA HIS A 4 5.13 10.92 0.13
C HIS A 4 3.73 10.47 0.51
N THR A 5 2.75 11.37 0.41
CA THR A 5 1.35 11.08 0.72
C THR A 5 0.50 11.36 -0.50
N LYS A 6 -0.33 10.39 -0.90
CA LYS A 6 -1.40 10.57 -1.86
C LYS A 6 -2.70 10.08 -1.24
N VAL A 7 -3.61 11.03 -0.96
CA VAL A 7 -4.96 10.69 -0.50
C VAL A 7 -5.71 10.04 -1.67
N GLN A 8 -6.36 8.91 -1.41
CA GLN A 8 -7.14 8.18 -2.41
C GLN A 8 -8.58 8.10 -1.99
N THR A 9 -9.48 8.24 -2.95
CA THR A 9 -10.91 7.99 -2.74
C THR A 9 -11.12 6.52 -2.45
N VAL A 10 -11.97 6.22 -1.49
CA VAL A 10 -12.37 4.85 -1.17
C VAL A 10 -13.03 4.24 -2.41
N ALA A 11 -12.51 3.12 -2.90
CA ALA A 11 -13.16 2.37 -3.94
C ALA A 11 -14.45 1.73 -3.39
N GLY A 12 -15.47 1.49 -4.22
CA GLY A 12 -16.67 0.74 -3.83
C GLY A 12 -16.41 -0.77 -3.57
N SER A 13 -15.22 -1.12 -3.09
CA SER A 13 -14.73 -2.48 -2.88
C SER A 13 -13.71 -2.49 -1.73
N LEU A 14 -13.30 -3.68 -1.28
CA LEU A 14 -12.22 -3.86 -0.29
C LEU A 14 -10.81 -3.70 -0.89
N THR A 15 -10.71 -3.21 -2.13
CA THR A 15 -9.43 -2.98 -2.79
C THR A 15 -9.04 -1.50 -2.74
N THR A 16 -7.75 -1.23 -2.66
CA THR A 16 -7.19 0.12 -2.82
C THR A 16 -6.12 0.09 -3.89
N THR A 17 -6.00 1.19 -4.63
CA THR A 17 -4.97 1.31 -5.67
C THR A 17 -3.64 1.64 -5.00
N VAL A 18 -2.54 1.00 -5.39
CA VAL A 18 -1.21 1.46 -4.98
C VAL A 18 -0.79 2.57 -5.93
N PRO A 19 -0.45 3.79 -5.46
CA PRO A 19 -0.02 4.88 -6.34
C PRO A 19 1.20 4.47 -7.19
N ALA A 20 1.23 4.91 -8.46
CA ALA A 20 2.29 4.53 -9.41
C ALA A 20 3.71 4.75 -8.85
N PHE A 21 3.97 5.90 -8.22
CA PHE A 21 5.28 6.16 -7.63
C PHE A 21 5.69 5.18 -6.52
N VAL A 22 4.72 4.68 -5.73
CA VAL A 22 4.99 3.66 -4.69
C VAL A 22 5.26 2.32 -5.35
N ARG A 23 4.44 1.95 -6.33
CA ARG A 23 4.61 0.72 -7.11
C ARG A 23 5.99 0.66 -7.75
N ASP A 24 6.42 1.75 -8.38
CA ASP A 24 7.70 1.83 -9.08
C ASP A 24 8.88 1.86 -8.07
N MET A 25 8.71 2.53 -6.92
CA MET A 25 9.73 2.57 -5.85
C MET A 25 9.98 1.21 -5.19
N PHE A 26 8.95 0.35 -5.08
CA PHE A 26 9.05 -0.99 -4.49
C PHE A 26 9.12 -2.12 -5.54
N ASP A 27 9.28 -1.78 -6.84
CA ASP A 27 9.23 -2.71 -7.98
C ASP A 27 8.08 -3.73 -7.86
N LEU A 28 6.87 -3.24 -7.61
CA LEU A 28 5.67 -4.06 -7.44
C LEU A 28 5.07 -4.44 -8.79
N LYS A 29 4.89 -5.74 -9.01
CA LYS A 29 4.32 -6.31 -10.24
C LYS A 29 2.99 -7.00 -9.97
N LYS A 30 2.18 -7.15 -11.01
CA LYS A 30 0.93 -7.91 -10.93
C LYS A 30 1.25 -9.36 -10.57
N GLY A 31 0.65 -9.85 -9.49
CA GLY A 31 0.91 -11.20 -8.97
C GLY A 31 1.86 -11.24 -7.78
N ASP A 32 2.52 -10.12 -7.44
CA ASP A 32 3.33 -10.04 -6.22
C ASP A 32 2.48 -10.24 -4.98
N THR A 33 3.02 -10.98 -4.01
CA THR A 33 2.39 -11.19 -2.71
C THR A 33 2.85 -10.12 -1.72
N LEU A 34 1.89 -9.47 -1.07
CA LEU A 34 2.13 -8.46 -0.05
C LEU A 34 1.60 -8.96 1.29
N GLU A 35 2.33 -8.69 2.36
CA GLU A 35 1.85 -8.89 3.73
C GLU A 35 1.20 -7.60 4.24
N TRP A 36 0.02 -7.75 4.85
CA TRP A 36 -0.75 -6.66 5.42
C TRP A 36 -0.71 -6.75 6.93
N THR A 37 -0.29 -5.67 7.58
CA THR A 37 -0.31 -5.54 9.04
C THR A 37 -1.27 -4.42 9.44
N ILE A 38 -2.23 -4.75 10.30
CA ILE A 38 -3.22 -3.79 10.81
C ILE A 38 -2.78 -3.37 12.21
N ASP A 39 -2.53 -2.08 12.38
CA ASP A 39 -2.34 -1.45 13.69
C ASP A 39 -3.63 -0.72 14.09
N THR A 40 -4.36 -1.31 15.04
CA THR A 40 -5.63 -0.75 15.53
C THR A 40 -5.44 0.40 16.52
N LYS A 41 -4.24 0.60 17.08
CA LYS A 41 -3.95 1.72 17.97
C LYS A 41 -3.67 2.99 17.18
N GLU A 42 -2.96 2.85 16.08
CA GLU A 42 -2.64 3.98 15.20
C GLU A 42 -3.64 4.18 14.06
N GLU A 43 -4.63 3.28 13.94
CA GLU A 43 -5.61 3.24 12.84
C GLU A 43 -4.93 3.19 11.45
N LYS A 44 -3.90 2.34 11.32
CA LYS A 44 -3.08 2.23 10.11
C LYS A 44 -2.99 0.81 9.59
N ILE A 45 -2.89 0.72 8.27
CA ILE A 45 -2.55 -0.52 7.57
C ILE A 45 -1.19 -0.31 6.91
N THR A 46 -0.25 -1.22 7.19
CA THR A 46 1.07 -1.24 6.57
C THR A 46 1.16 -2.41 5.60
N LEU A 47 1.72 -2.15 4.41
CA LEU A 47 1.99 -3.18 3.41
C LEU A 47 3.49 -3.41 3.30
N THR A 48 3.90 -4.67 3.35
CA THR A 48 5.29 -5.11 3.19
C THR A 48 5.40 -6.09 2.05
N LYS A 49 6.34 -5.88 1.12
CA LYS A 49 6.65 -6.84 0.07
C LYS A 49 7.36 -8.04 0.68
N LYS A 50 6.86 -9.25 0.45
CA LYS A 50 7.63 -10.48 0.77
C LYS A 50 8.63 -10.73 -0.36
N GLU A 51 9.87 -11.03 0.03
CA GLU A 51 10.94 -11.45 -0.89
C GLU A 51 10.59 -12.78 -1.59
#